data_AF-A0A8D2LJQ2-F1
#
_entry.id   AF-A0A8D2LJQ2-F1
#
_cell.length_a   1.000
_cell.length_b   1.000
_cell.length_c   1.000
_cell.angle_alpha   90.00
_cell.angle_beta   90.00
_cell.angle_gamma   90.00
#
_symmetry.space_group_name_H-M   'P 1'
#
loop_
_entity.id
_entity.type
_entity.pdbx_description
1 polymer ?
#
loop_
_entity_poly.entity_id
_entity_poly.type
_entity_poly.pdbx_seq_one_letter_code
_entity_poly.pdbx_strand_id
1 'polypeptide(L)'
;MVLPLQKCKEEWQELEEEFRQLQETHKIYKQKLEELNSFQMTCSSSIQKQKRGLKDLQYSFQRCKRDCSLEELELIQQIKSQIKERQNVFFDMEAYLPKKNGLYLNLVLGNVNVTLLSNQAKFAYKDEYEKFKLYLTIILLLGAITCRFILHYRLVLLHADNKRKHPHQQWIKVLVLQICLS
;
A
#
# COMPACT_ATOMS: atom_id res chain seq x y z
N MET A 1 -2.28 30.19 38.00
CA MET A 1 -2.36 30.24 36.53
C MET A 1 -1.15 29.47 36.01
N VAL A 2 -1.32 28.19 35.67
CA VAL A 2 -0.20 27.33 35.23
C VAL A 2 0.22 27.82 33.84
N LEU A 3 1.50 28.18 33.69
CA LEU A 3 2.03 28.77 32.47
C LEU A 3 1.86 27.79 31.29
N PRO A 4 1.31 28.23 30.13
CA PRO A 4 1.05 27.37 28.96
C PRO A 4 2.24 26.52 28.54
N LEU A 5 3.46 27.03 28.75
CA LEU A 5 4.72 26.36 28.44
C LEU A 5 4.99 25.12 29.32
N GLN A 6 4.59 25.15 30.59
CA GLN A 6 4.79 24.03 31.52
C GLN A 6 3.94 22.83 31.07
N LYS A 7 2.69 23.10 30.66
CA LYS A 7 1.79 22.08 30.11
C LYS A 7 2.34 21.49 28.81
N CYS A 8 2.82 22.32 27.88
CA CYS A 8 3.47 21.84 26.66
C CYS A 8 4.73 21.00 26.94
N LYS A 9 5.48 21.32 28.00
CA LYS A 9 6.66 20.54 28.40
C LYS A 9 6.29 19.16 28.94
N GLU A 10 5.21 19.07 29.72
CA GLU A 10 4.68 17.80 30.23
C GLU A 10 4.14 16.94 29.08
N GLU A 11 3.34 17.53 28.18
CA GLU A 11 2.83 16.86 26.96
C GLU A 11 3.99 16.35 26.07
N TRP A 12 5.07 17.13 25.94
CA TRP A 12 6.26 16.69 25.20
C TRP A 12 6.98 15.51 25.85
N GLN A 13 7.09 15.49 27.19
CA GLN A 13 7.72 14.39 27.91
C GLN A 13 6.91 13.10 27.80
N GLU A 14 5.58 13.20 27.82
CA GLU A 14 4.68 12.07 27.60
C GLU A 14 4.86 11.49 26.19
N LEU A 15 4.84 12.35 25.15
CA LEU A 15 5.09 11.94 23.76
C LEU A 15 6.46 11.29 23.54
N GLU A 16 7.50 11.78 24.22
CA GLU A 16 8.84 11.19 24.12
C GLU A 16 8.89 9.77 24.71
N GLU A 17 8.17 9.53 25.80
CA GLU A 17 8.08 8.20 26.40
C GLU A 17 7.22 7.25 25.54
N GLU A 18 6.09 7.72 25.00
CA GLU A 18 5.30 6.95 24.02
C GLU A 18 6.12 6.59 22.79
N PHE A 19 6.91 7.54 22.27
CA PHE A 19 7.78 7.30 21.13
C PHE A 19 8.84 6.24 21.43
N ARG A 20 9.44 6.27 22.61
CA ARG A 20 10.40 5.24 23.04
C ARG A 20 9.76 3.85 23.13
N GLN A 21 8.54 3.75 23.66
CA GLN A 21 7.79 2.49 23.73
C GLN A 21 7.42 1.98 22.33
N LEU A 22 7.05 2.88 21.41
CA LEU A 22 6.80 2.54 20.02
C LEU A 22 8.04 1.98 19.33
N GLN A 23 9.22 2.56 19.58
CA GLN A 23 10.48 2.07 19.02
C GLN A 23 10.81 0.64 19.48
N GLU A 24 10.63 0.33 20.77
CA GLU A 24 10.87 -1.03 21.27
C GLU A 24 9.83 -2.01 20.73
N THR A 25 8.56 -1.61 20.66
CA THR A 25 7.49 -2.42 20.06
C THR A 25 7.80 -2.74 18.59
N HIS A 26 8.27 -1.76 17.82
CA HIS A 26 8.64 -1.93 16.42
C HIS A 26 9.85 -2.86 16.24
N LYS A 27 10.83 -2.81 17.15
CA LYS A 27 11.96 -3.74 17.18
C LYS A 27 11.51 -5.18 17.42
N ILE A 28 10.61 -5.41 18.37
CA ILE A 28 10.01 -6.73 18.64
C ILE A 28 9.20 -7.21 17.43
N TYR A 29 8.40 -6.34 16.83
CA TYR A 29 7.65 -6.64 15.61
C TYR A 29 8.57 -7.12 14.48
N LYS A 30 9.68 -6.42 14.23
CA LYS A 30 10.67 -6.83 13.21
C LYS A 30 11.24 -8.21 13.48
N GLN A 31 11.64 -8.47 14.72
CA GLN A 31 12.15 -9.79 15.10
C GLN A 31 11.11 -10.89 14.86
N LYS A 32 9.86 -10.68 15.27
CA LYS A 32 8.77 -11.65 15.06
C LYS A 32 8.47 -11.88 13.59
N LEU A 33 8.59 -10.85 12.76
CA LEU A 33 8.43 -10.96 11.31
C LEU A 33 9.54 -11.82 10.68
N GLU A 34 10.78 -11.66 11.12
CA GLU A 34 11.92 -12.47 10.65
C GLU A 34 11.76 -13.94 11.07
N GLU A 35 11.39 -14.19 12.32
CA GLU A 35 11.08 -15.52 12.84
C GLU A 35 9.97 -16.19 12.00
N LEU A 36 8.86 -15.48 11.76
CA LEU A 36 7.75 -15.98 10.95
C LEU A 36 8.19 -16.33 9.52
N ASN A 37 8.98 -15.46 8.88
CA ASN A 37 9.47 -15.71 7.53
C ASN A 37 10.37 -16.96 7.48
N SER A 38 11.21 -17.17 8.51
CA SER A 38 12.04 -18.38 8.60
C SER A 38 11.19 -19.66 8.72
N PHE A 39 10.11 -19.62 9.49
CA PHE A 39 9.16 -20.73 9.62
C PHE A 39 8.42 -20.99 8.30
N GLN A 40 7.98 -19.94 7.62
CA GLN A 40 7.31 -20.05 6.32
C GLN A 40 8.20 -20.73 5.28
N MET A 41 9.48 -20.36 5.20
CA MET A 41 10.44 -20.99 4.28
C MET A 41 10.72 -22.45 4.61
N THR A 42 10.88 -22.76 5.91
CA THR A 42 11.08 -24.13 6.39
C THR A 42 9.86 -25.01 6.09
N CYS A 43 8.66 -24.51 6.38
CA CYS A 43 7.40 -25.22 6.14
C CYS A 43 7.19 -25.45 4.63
N SER A 44 7.34 -24.42 3.81
CA SER A 44 7.20 -24.50 2.35
C SER A 44 8.17 -25.53 1.75
N SER A 45 9.47 -25.45 2.09
CA SER A 45 10.47 -26.37 1.56
C SER A 45 10.24 -27.82 2.03
N SER A 46 9.79 -28.01 3.27
CA SER A 46 9.48 -29.33 3.84
C SER A 46 8.25 -29.97 3.19
N ILE A 47 7.17 -29.22 2.98
CA ILE A 47 5.98 -29.67 2.24
C ILE A 47 6.36 -30.07 0.82
N GLN A 48 7.18 -29.25 0.14
CA GLN A 48 7.66 -29.57 -1.21
C GLN A 48 8.50 -30.85 -1.25
N LYS A 49 9.38 -31.05 -0.26
CA LYS A 49 10.18 -32.27 -0.13
C LYS A 49 9.29 -33.51 0.07
N GLN A 50 8.31 -33.43 0.96
CA GLN A 50 7.34 -34.50 1.20
C GLN A 50 6.51 -34.80 -0.06
N LYS A 51 5.95 -33.79 -0.72
CA LYS A 51 5.18 -33.97 -1.97
C LYS A 51 5.99 -34.66 -3.07
N ARG A 52 7.28 -34.29 -3.24
CA ARG A 52 8.18 -34.98 -4.17
C ARG A 52 8.35 -36.46 -3.80
N GLY A 53 8.68 -36.74 -2.54
CA GLY A 53 8.85 -38.13 -2.07
C GLY A 53 7.59 -38.99 -2.24
N LEU A 54 6.40 -38.45 -1.97
CA LEU A 54 5.14 -39.16 -2.19
C LEU A 54 4.88 -39.41 -3.68
N LYS A 55 5.21 -38.46 -4.56
CA LYS A 55 5.10 -38.63 -6.02
C LYS A 55 6.05 -39.72 -6.53
N ASP A 56 7.29 -39.73 -6.06
CA ASP A 56 8.28 -40.73 -6.42
C ASP A 56 7.86 -42.13 -5.94
N LEU A 57 7.31 -42.23 -4.73
CA LEU A 57 6.75 -43.46 -4.20
C LEU A 57 5.57 -43.98 -5.03
N GLN A 58 4.68 -43.08 -5.48
CA GLN A 58 3.59 -43.45 -6.39
C GLN A 58 4.11 -44.01 -7.73
N TYR A 59 5.18 -43.43 -8.27
CA TYR A 59 5.82 -43.97 -9.48
C TYR A 59 6.43 -45.36 -9.22
N SER A 60 7.06 -45.59 -8.06
CA SER A 60 7.57 -46.92 -7.69
C SER A 60 6.45 -47.97 -7.63
N PHE A 61 5.29 -47.64 -7.06
CA PHE A 61 4.13 -48.55 -7.07
C PHE A 61 3.63 -48.89 -8.47
N GLN A 62 3.73 -47.97 -9.43
CA GLN A 62 3.39 -48.28 -10.82
C GLN A 62 4.34 -49.29 -11.44
N ARG A 63 5.62 -49.28 -11.04
CA ARG A 63 6.64 -50.22 -11.52
C ARG A 63 6.48 -51.61 -10.91
N CYS A 64 6.09 -51.71 -9.64
CA CYS A 64 5.90 -52.99 -8.93
C CYS A 64 4.65 -53.78 -9.36
N LYS A 65 3.68 -53.15 -10.04
CA LYS A 65 2.37 -53.72 -10.33
C LYS A 65 2.37 -55.02 -11.16
N ARG A 66 3.49 -55.38 -11.82
CA ARG A 66 3.61 -56.59 -12.64
C ARG A 66 3.91 -57.86 -11.83
N ASP A 67 4.49 -57.73 -10.64
CA ASP A 67 5.06 -58.86 -9.89
C ASP A 67 4.53 -58.97 -8.44
N CYS A 68 3.43 -58.30 -8.10
CA CYS A 68 2.89 -58.26 -6.74
C CYS A 68 1.88 -59.39 -6.46
N SER A 69 2.00 -59.98 -5.27
CA SER A 69 1.00 -60.83 -4.63
C SER A 69 -0.25 -60.04 -4.21
N LEU A 70 -1.31 -60.77 -3.82
CA LEU A 70 -2.58 -60.19 -3.36
C LEU A 70 -2.39 -59.32 -2.09
N GLU A 71 -1.61 -59.80 -1.11
CA GLU A 71 -1.32 -59.07 0.13
C GLU A 71 -0.53 -57.77 -0.15
N GLU A 72 0.43 -57.82 -1.08
CA GLU A 72 1.18 -56.63 -1.49
C GLU A 72 0.31 -55.61 -2.22
N LEU A 73 -0.68 -56.06 -3.01
CA LEU A 73 -1.65 -55.19 -3.67
C LEU A 73 -2.54 -54.47 -2.66
N GLU A 74 -3.03 -55.17 -1.63
CA GLU A 74 -3.80 -54.56 -0.54
C GLU A 74 -2.97 -53.54 0.23
N LEU A 75 -1.70 -53.86 0.55
CA LEU A 75 -0.78 -52.94 1.20
C LEU A 75 -0.53 -51.68 0.36
N ILE A 76 -0.30 -51.84 -0.95
CA ILE A 76 -0.13 -50.70 -1.88
C ILE A 76 -1.40 -49.83 -1.90
N GLN A 77 -2.58 -50.44 -1.86
CA GLN A 77 -3.84 -49.69 -1.84
C GLN A 77 -4.02 -48.91 -0.53
N GLN A 78 -3.67 -49.52 0.61
CA GLN A 78 -3.66 -48.84 1.90
C GLN A 78 -2.66 -47.68 1.95
N ILE A 79 -1.47 -47.84 1.38
CA ILE A 79 -0.49 -46.73 1.34
C ILE A 79 -1.00 -45.62 0.42
N LYS A 80 -1.65 -45.95 -0.71
CA LYS A 80 -2.24 -44.95 -1.61
C LYS A 80 -3.35 -44.13 -0.94
N SER A 81 -4.19 -44.73 -0.08
CA SER A 81 -5.20 -43.97 0.66
C SER A 81 -4.55 -42.99 1.63
N GLN A 82 -3.52 -43.43 2.37
CA GLN A 82 -2.75 -42.55 3.27
C GLN A 82 -2.05 -41.41 2.52
N ILE A 83 -1.54 -41.66 1.30
CA ILE A 83 -0.96 -40.60 0.46
C ILE A 83 -2.01 -39.54 0.13
N LYS A 84 -3.24 -39.95 -0.22
CA LYS A 84 -4.35 -39.03 -0.52
C LYS A 84 -4.75 -38.21 0.71
N GLU A 85 -4.82 -38.83 1.89
CA GLU A 85 -5.08 -38.13 3.15
C GLU A 85 -4.01 -37.07 3.44
N ARG A 86 -2.72 -37.42 3.30
CA ARG A 86 -1.61 -36.48 3.47
C ARG A 86 -1.65 -35.33 2.46
N GLN A 87 -2.10 -35.57 1.23
CA GLN A 87 -2.27 -34.50 0.24
C GLN A 87 -3.30 -33.45 0.69
N ASN A 88 -4.40 -33.87 1.30
CA ASN A 88 -5.39 -32.95 1.87
C ASN A 88 -4.79 -32.11 3.00
N VAL A 89 -4.05 -32.77 3.92
CA VAL A 89 -3.35 -32.07 5.00
C VAL A 89 -2.36 -31.04 4.46
N PHE A 90 -1.61 -31.35 3.39
CA PHE A 90 -0.70 -30.38 2.77
C PHE A 90 -1.45 -29.20 2.15
N PHE A 91 -2.62 -29.42 1.56
CA PHE A 91 -3.45 -28.35 1.01
C PHE A 91 -3.89 -27.38 2.11
N ASP A 92 -4.32 -27.91 3.26
CA ASP A 92 -4.70 -27.09 4.42
C ASP A 92 -3.50 -26.33 4.97
N MET A 93 -2.33 -26.97 5.09
CA MET A 93 -1.10 -26.31 5.54
C MET A 93 -0.67 -25.19 4.59
N GLU A 94 -0.72 -25.42 3.27
CA GLU A 94 -0.35 -24.43 2.26
C GLU A 94 -1.30 -23.22 2.22
N ALA A 95 -2.54 -23.36 2.71
CA ALA A 95 -3.48 -22.25 2.81
C ALA A 95 -2.98 -21.13 3.74
N TYR A 96 -2.13 -21.46 4.71
CA TYR A 96 -1.51 -20.53 5.65
C TYR A 96 -0.13 -20.01 5.20
N LEU A 97 0.41 -20.53 4.10
CA LEU A 97 1.71 -20.11 3.57
C LEU A 97 1.57 -19.01 2.50
N PRO A 98 2.62 -18.19 2.30
CA PRO A 98 2.70 -17.31 1.15
C PRO A 98 2.44 -18.05 -0.15
N LYS A 99 1.41 -17.63 -0.90
CA LYS A 99 1.17 -18.16 -2.25
C LYS A 99 2.27 -17.66 -3.18
N LYS A 100 2.87 -18.59 -3.92
CA LYS A 100 3.82 -18.22 -4.97
C LYS A 100 3.09 -17.43 -6.04
N ASN A 101 3.63 -16.27 -6.39
CA ASN A 101 3.13 -15.43 -7.46
C ASN A 101 3.11 -16.18 -8.79
N GLY A 102 2.07 -15.98 -9.60
CA GLY A 102 2.00 -16.50 -10.96
C GLY A 102 3.08 -15.90 -11.87
N LEU A 103 3.36 -16.56 -12.99
CA LEU A 103 4.45 -16.25 -13.92
C LEU A 103 4.43 -14.79 -14.41
N TYR A 104 3.23 -14.26 -14.72
CA TYR A 104 3.02 -12.85 -15.09
C TYR A 104 3.46 -11.88 -13.99
N LEU A 105 3.14 -12.22 -12.75
CA LEU A 105 3.40 -11.37 -11.59
C LEU A 105 4.89 -11.41 -11.21
N ASN A 106 5.58 -12.55 -11.40
CA ASN A 106 7.05 -12.64 -11.28
C ASN A 106 7.79 -11.90 -12.39
N LEU A 107 7.26 -11.89 -13.62
CA LEU A 107 7.88 -11.18 -14.75
C LEU A 107 7.78 -9.67 -14.61
N VAL A 108 6.68 -9.17 -14.03
CA VAL A 108 6.43 -7.73 -13.84
C VAL A 108 7.01 -7.19 -12.53
N LEU A 109 7.09 -8.01 -11.46
CA LEU A 109 7.54 -7.56 -10.13
C LEU A 109 8.90 -8.13 -9.68
N GLY A 110 9.50 -9.07 -10.43
CA GLY A 110 10.68 -9.83 -10.00
C GLY A 110 10.36 -10.86 -8.91
N ASN A 111 11.38 -11.61 -8.45
CA ASN A 111 11.27 -12.63 -7.38
C ASN A 111 11.08 -11.98 -6.00
N VAL A 112 10.02 -11.19 -5.85
CA VAL A 112 9.62 -10.57 -4.60
C VAL A 112 8.62 -11.52 -3.95
N ASN A 113 9.00 -12.12 -2.83
CA ASN A 113 8.07 -12.85 -1.98
C ASN A 113 6.95 -11.90 -1.55
N VAL A 114 5.73 -12.14 -2.04
CA VAL A 114 4.53 -11.37 -1.66
C VAL A 114 3.95 -11.95 -0.36
N THR A 115 4.82 -12.23 0.62
CA THR A 115 4.37 -12.43 1.99
C THR A 115 4.32 -11.07 2.67
N LEU A 116 3.12 -10.51 2.75
CA LEU A 116 2.69 -9.64 3.84
C LEU A 116 3.39 -8.31 4.13
N LEU A 117 4.38 -7.84 3.37
CA LEU A 117 4.58 -6.38 3.25
C LEU A 117 3.53 -5.78 2.29
N SER A 118 2.86 -6.58 1.47
CA SER A 118 2.12 -6.11 0.30
C SER A 118 0.80 -5.37 0.58
N ASN A 119 0.17 -5.50 1.75
CA ASN A 119 -1.04 -4.73 2.08
C ASN A 119 -0.73 -3.50 2.92
N GLN A 120 0.17 -3.60 3.90
CA GLN A 120 0.58 -2.45 4.71
C GLN A 120 1.55 -1.51 3.96
N ALA A 121 2.44 -2.04 3.12
CA ALA A 121 3.26 -1.21 2.23
C ALA A 121 2.46 -0.66 1.04
N LYS A 122 1.40 -1.35 0.57
CA LYS A 122 0.44 -0.73 -0.37
C LYS A 122 -0.37 0.37 0.29
N PHE A 123 -0.74 0.22 1.56
CA PHE A 123 -1.47 1.24 2.30
C PHE A 123 -0.56 2.44 2.63
N ALA A 124 0.69 2.20 3.05
CA ALA A 124 1.68 3.26 3.26
C ALA A 124 2.04 3.96 1.94
N TYR A 125 2.22 3.23 0.84
CA TYR A 125 2.42 3.84 -0.47
C TYR A 125 1.19 4.63 -0.93
N LYS A 126 -0.02 4.14 -0.66
CA LYS A 126 -1.27 4.87 -0.96
C LYS A 126 -1.42 6.12 -0.12
N ASP A 127 -1.08 6.07 1.17
CA ASP A 127 -1.14 7.19 2.10
C ASP A 127 -0.11 8.27 1.73
N GLU A 128 1.14 7.88 1.46
CA GLU A 128 2.17 8.80 0.94
C GLU A 128 1.78 9.40 -0.42
N TYR A 129 1.10 8.63 -1.29
CA TYR A 129 0.61 9.12 -2.58
C TYR A 129 -0.59 10.08 -2.43
N GLU A 130 -1.51 9.81 -1.52
CA GLU A 130 -2.64 10.71 -1.21
C GLU A 130 -2.16 12.00 -0.52
N LYS A 131 -1.16 11.89 0.35
CA LYS A 131 -0.47 13.03 0.97
C LYS A 131 0.23 13.91 -0.07
N PHE A 132 0.90 13.32 -1.06
CA PHE A 132 1.48 14.06 -2.18
C PHE A 132 0.41 14.83 -3.00
N LYS A 133 -0.73 14.19 -3.30
CA LYS A 133 -1.86 14.85 -3.99
C LYS A 133 -2.42 16.03 -3.19
N LEU A 134 -2.52 15.89 -1.87
CA LEU A 134 -2.98 16.97 -1.00
C LEU A 134 -2.03 18.17 -1.05
N TYR A 135 -0.72 17.95 -0.92
CA TYR A 135 0.27 19.03 -1.03
C TYR A 135 0.20 19.73 -2.39
N LEU A 136 0.11 18.98 -3.50
CA LEU A 136 -0.04 19.55 -4.84
C LEU A 136 -1.31 20.41 -4.96
N THR A 137 -2.42 19.94 -4.37
CA THR A 137 -3.71 20.65 -4.39
C THR A 137 -3.64 21.95 -3.59
N ILE A 138 -3.00 21.94 -2.41
CA ILE A 138 -2.80 23.13 -1.57
C ILE A 138 -1.93 24.16 -2.31
N ILE A 139 -0.82 23.72 -2.92
CA ILE A 139 0.07 24.60 -3.70
C ILE A 139 -0.70 25.23 -4.87
N LEU A 140 -1.50 24.45 -5.60
CA LEU A 140 -2.32 24.95 -6.71
C LEU A 140 -3.40 25.94 -6.23
N LEU A 141 -4.05 25.68 -5.10
CA LEU A 141 -5.06 26.59 -4.53
C LEU A 141 -4.43 27.93 -4.13
N LEU A 142 -3.30 27.89 -3.41
CA LEU A 142 -2.54 29.09 -3.05
C LEU A 142 -2.05 29.83 -4.29
N GLY A 143 -1.57 29.10 -5.30
CA GLY A 143 -1.18 29.64 -6.59
C GLY A 143 -2.35 30.32 -7.31
N ALA A 144 -3.54 29.71 -7.33
CA ALA A 144 -4.74 30.27 -7.93
C ALA A 144 -5.24 31.53 -7.19
N ILE A 145 -5.21 31.52 -5.86
CA ILE A 145 -5.55 32.69 -5.03
C ILE A 145 -4.57 33.83 -5.33
N THR A 146 -3.26 33.53 -5.32
CA THR A 146 -2.21 34.52 -5.62
C THR A 146 -2.35 35.05 -7.05
N CYS A 147 -2.64 34.19 -8.02
CA CYS A 147 -2.89 34.58 -9.41
C CYS A 147 -4.13 35.48 -9.52
N ARG A 148 -5.24 35.16 -8.81
CA ARG A 148 -6.44 36.01 -8.77
C ARG A 148 -6.12 37.39 -8.18
N PHE A 149 -5.33 37.45 -7.11
CA PHE A 149 -4.87 38.72 -6.54
C PHE A 149 -4.01 39.50 -7.53
N ILE A 150 -3.02 38.87 -8.16
CA ILE A 150 -2.15 39.52 -9.15
C ILE A 150 -2.96 40.04 -10.35
N LEU A 151 -3.90 39.24 -10.87
CA LEU A 151 -4.79 39.65 -11.96
C LEU A 151 -5.71 40.79 -11.53
N HIS A 152 -6.27 40.75 -10.32
CA HIS A 152 -7.10 41.82 -9.78
C HIS A 152 -6.29 43.12 -9.63
N TYR A 153 -5.08 43.07 -9.07
CA TYR A 153 -4.20 44.23 -8.99
C TYR A 153 -3.80 44.76 -10.36
N ARG A 154 -3.48 43.90 -11.33
CA ARG A 154 -3.19 44.31 -12.71
C ARG A 154 -4.41 44.92 -13.40
N LEU A 155 -5.61 44.37 -13.21
CA LEU A 155 -6.85 44.92 -13.77
C LEU A 155 -7.20 46.27 -13.14
N VAL A 156 -7.04 46.43 -11.82
CA VAL A 156 -7.25 47.71 -11.13
C VAL A 156 -6.20 48.73 -11.58
N LEU A 157 -4.93 48.34 -11.75
CA LEU A 157 -3.88 49.22 -12.28
C LEU A 157 -4.15 49.60 -13.74
N LEU A 158 -4.57 48.67 -14.60
CA LEU A 158 -4.94 48.97 -15.99
C LEU A 158 -6.22 49.81 -16.06
N HIS A 159 -7.20 49.61 -15.17
CA HIS A 159 -8.37 50.48 -15.07
C HIS A 159 -8.01 51.89 -14.59
N ALA A 160 -7.09 52.02 -13.63
CA ALA A 160 -6.56 53.30 -13.17
C ALA A 160 -5.74 54.01 -14.25
N ASP A 161 -4.97 53.25 -15.04
CA ASP A 161 -4.21 53.78 -16.16
C ASP A 161 -5.12 54.19 -17.34
N ASN A 162 -6.13 53.38 -17.67
CA ASN A 162 -7.14 53.70 -18.68
C ASN A 162 -7.99 54.92 -18.29
N LYS A 163 -8.35 55.07 -17.01
CA LYS A 163 -9.01 56.29 -16.48
C LYS A 163 -8.13 57.53 -16.61
N ARG A 164 -6.81 57.42 -16.43
CA ARG A 164 -5.88 58.55 -16.65
C ARG A 164 -5.67 58.88 -18.13
N LYS A 165 -5.70 57.88 -19.02
CA LYS A 165 -5.44 58.07 -20.46
C LYS A 165 -6.61 58.69 -21.23
N HIS A 166 -7.87 58.46 -20.83
CA HIS A 166 -9.05 58.96 -21.54
C HIS A 166 -10.13 59.58 -20.62
N PRO A 167 -9.89 60.76 -20.03
CA PRO A 167 -10.86 61.43 -19.15
C PRO A 167 -12.13 61.94 -19.90
N HIS A 168 -12.02 62.25 -21.19
CA HIS A 168 -13.13 62.81 -21.99
C HIS A 168 -14.30 61.85 -22.25
N GLN A 169 -14.06 60.53 -22.21
CA GLN A 169 -15.10 59.52 -22.42
C GLN A 169 -16.09 59.43 -21.24
N GLN A 170 -15.72 59.91 -20.05
CA GLN A 170 -16.64 60.00 -18.92
C GLN A 170 -17.63 61.16 -19.06
N TRP A 171 -17.19 62.31 -19.61
CA TRP A 171 -18.06 63.45 -19.90
C TRP A 171 -19.11 63.12 -20.97
N ILE A 172 -18.75 62.33 -21.99
CA ILE A 172 -19.70 61.89 -23.03
C ILE A 172 -20.81 61.00 -22.43
N LYS A 173 -20.48 60.10 -21.49
CA LYS A 173 -21.50 59.27 -20.83
C LYS A 173 -22.42 60.07 -19.91
N VAL A 174 -21.90 61.10 -19.23
CA VAL A 174 -22.72 62.01 -18.41
C VAL A 174 -23.59 62.91 -19.29
N LEU A 175 -23.06 63.40 -20.42
CA LEU A 175 -23.80 64.21 -21.39
C LEU A 175 -24.95 63.42 -22.02
N VAL A 176 -24.71 62.16 -22.40
CA VAL A 176 -25.74 61.27 -22.98
C VAL A 176 -26.82 60.91 -21.94
N LEU A 177 -26.46 60.70 -20.66
CA LEU A 177 -27.46 60.50 -19.61
C LEU A 177 -28.30 61.76 -19.35
N GLN A 178 -27.69 62.95 -19.41
CA GLN A 178 -28.40 64.22 -19.21
C GLN A 178 -29.39 64.51 -20.35
N ILE A 179 -29.03 64.12 -21.59
CA ILE A 179 -29.90 64.25 -22.77
C ILE A 179 -31.07 63.26 -22.74
N CYS A 180 -30.88 62.05 -22.19
CA CYS A 180 -31.96 61.07 -22.07
C CYS A 180 -32.95 61.34 -20.90
N LEU A 181 -32.62 62.28 -19.99
CA LEU A 181 -33.46 62.64 -18.84
C LEU A 181 -34.12 64.03 -18.95
N SER A 182 -33.97 64.74 -20.09
CA SER A 182 -34.72 65.96 -20.44
C SER A 182 -35.66 65.68 -21.61
#